data_AF-A0A928W3K8-F1
#
_entry.id   AF-A0A928W3K8-F1
#
_cell.length_a   1.000
_cell.length_b   1.000
_cell.length_c   1.000
_cell.angle_alpha   90.00
_cell.angle_beta   90.00
_cell.angle_gamma   90.00
#
_symmetry.space_group_name_H-M   'P 1'
#
loop_
_entity.id
_entity.type
_entity.pdbx_description
1 polymer ?
#
loop_
_entity_poly.entity_id
_entity_poly.type
_entity_poly.pdbx_seq_one_letter_code
_entity_poly.pdbx_strand_id
1 'polypeptide(L)'
;MKLNKIIAIASTGFLCSILLASCGGQAKMEQCKFVEIEPGEFEVEFGDIDAEGGEVEMVCGDKIVDVPWNQFKRRLRVDPQRYINNLEAFKREVTCLINEKSQDKVVFCSRPNSNDEFVSLKFNYDD
;
A
#
# COMPACT_ATOMS: atom_id res chain seq x y z
N MET A 1 -30.71 -18.23 73.75
CA MET A 1 -30.88 -16.80 73.45
C MET A 1 -29.55 -16.07 73.64
N LYS A 2 -28.85 -15.76 72.54
CA LYS A 2 -28.00 -14.55 72.40
C LYS A 2 -28.07 -14.15 70.92
N LEU A 3 -28.65 -12.97 70.69
CA LEU A 3 -28.85 -12.31 69.40
C LEU A 3 -27.51 -11.72 68.97
N ASN A 4 -26.91 -12.19 67.88
CA ASN A 4 -25.80 -11.47 67.25
C ASN A 4 -26.30 -10.68 66.06
N LYS A 5 -26.02 -9.37 66.11
CA LYS A 5 -26.48 -8.34 65.20
C LYS A 5 -25.88 -8.50 63.82
N ILE A 6 -26.74 -8.32 62.83
CA ILE A 6 -26.45 -8.15 61.41
C ILE A 6 -25.67 -6.84 61.24
N ILE A 7 -24.52 -6.88 60.55
CA ILE A 7 -23.97 -5.72 59.86
C ILE A 7 -23.80 -6.13 58.40
N ALA A 8 -24.72 -5.63 57.57
CA ALA A 8 -24.59 -5.64 56.12
C ALA A 8 -23.50 -4.64 55.73
N ILE A 9 -22.50 -5.09 54.97
CA ILE A 9 -21.66 -4.19 54.18
C ILE A 9 -21.88 -4.60 52.73
N ALA A 10 -22.75 -3.83 52.08
CA ALA A 10 -22.82 -3.74 50.64
C ALA A 10 -21.54 -3.05 50.16
N SER A 11 -20.72 -3.77 49.40
CA SER A 11 -19.63 -3.17 48.63
C SER A 11 -19.83 -3.56 47.17
N THR A 12 -20.49 -2.63 46.50
CA THR A 12 -20.64 -2.42 45.07
C THR A 12 -19.32 -2.52 44.33
N GLY A 13 -19.37 -3.11 43.13
CA GLY A 13 -18.48 -2.74 42.02
C GLY A 13 -17.29 -3.66 41.80
N PHE A 14 -17.35 -4.47 40.74
CA PHE A 14 -16.74 -4.11 39.46
C PHE A 14 -17.07 -5.22 38.46
N LEU A 15 -18.16 -5.05 37.70
CA LEU A 15 -18.39 -5.83 36.49
C LEU A 15 -17.34 -5.38 35.48
N CYS A 16 -16.16 -6.01 35.51
CA CYS A 16 -15.15 -5.84 34.47
C CYS A 16 -15.62 -6.65 33.25
N SER A 17 -16.67 -6.16 32.60
CA SER A 17 -17.03 -6.55 31.25
C SER A 17 -15.90 -6.06 30.36
N ILE A 18 -14.87 -6.89 30.17
CA ILE A 18 -13.88 -6.68 29.11
C ILE A 18 -14.62 -6.95 27.81
N LEU A 19 -15.39 -5.95 27.36
CA LEU A 19 -15.74 -5.80 25.97
C LEU A 19 -14.41 -5.60 25.23
N LEU A 20 -13.81 -6.68 24.75
CA LEU A 20 -12.87 -6.64 23.63
C LEU A 20 -13.68 -6.28 22.38
N ALA A 21 -14.18 -5.04 22.35
CA ALA A 21 -14.83 -4.49 21.19
C ALA A 21 -13.75 -4.09 20.20
N SER A 22 -13.73 -4.83 19.09
CA SER A 22 -13.29 -4.39 17.77
C SER A 22 -11.78 -4.32 17.52
N CYS A 23 -11.18 -5.45 17.12
CA CYS A 23 -10.16 -5.44 16.06
C CYS A 23 -10.84 -5.09 14.71
N GLY A 24 -11.43 -3.90 14.64
CA GLY A 24 -12.12 -3.40 13.45
C GLY A 24 -11.08 -2.82 12.50
N GLY A 25 -10.74 -3.59 11.47
CA GLY A 25 -9.94 -3.10 10.35
C GLY A 25 -8.55 -3.71 10.23
N GLN A 26 -8.44 -5.05 10.19
CA GLN A 26 -7.19 -5.65 9.68
C GLN A 26 -6.89 -5.11 8.28
N ALA A 27 -5.64 -4.65 8.08
CA ALA A 27 -5.12 -4.29 6.77
C ALA A 27 -5.36 -5.46 5.80
N LYS A 28 -5.92 -5.17 4.63
CA LYS A 28 -6.15 -6.17 3.59
C LYS A 28 -5.14 -5.87 2.48
N MET A 29 -4.07 -6.65 2.48
CA MET A 29 -3.02 -6.54 1.47
C MET A 29 -3.40 -7.36 0.25
N GLU A 30 -3.34 -6.75 -0.93
CA GLU A 30 -3.55 -7.43 -2.20
C GLU A 30 -2.37 -7.19 -3.15
N GLN A 31 -2.06 -8.19 -3.97
CA GLN A 31 -0.99 -8.09 -4.95
C GLN A 31 -1.47 -7.36 -6.22
N CYS A 32 -0.72 -6.34 -6.60
CA CYS A 32 -0.93 -5.63 -7.84
C CYS A 32 -0.38 -6.42 -9.04
N LYS A 33 -1.07 -6.34 -10.17
CA LYS A 33 -0.67 -6.94 -11.45
C LYS A 33 -0.17 -5.83 -12.37
N PHE A 34 1.10 -5.92 -12.78
CA PHE A 34 1.65 -5.02 -13.79
C PHE A 34 0.96 -5.23 -15.14
N VAL A 35 0.48 -4.15 -15.74
CA VAL A 35 -0.22 -4.15 -17.03
C VAL A 35 0.69 -3.58 -18.12
N GLU A 36 1.31 -2.44 -17.86
CA GLU A 36 2.15 -1.75 -18.85
C GLU A 36 3.34 -1.01 -18.21
N ILE A 37 4.34 -0.71 -19.04
CA ILE A 37 5.45 0.19 -18.73
C ILE A 37 5.42 1.28 -19.78
N GLU A 38 4.78 2.39 -19.43
CA GLU A 38 4.50 3.48 -20.36
C GLU A 38 5.67 4.44 -20.44
N PRO A 39 6.23 4.67 -21.64
CA PRO A 39 7.24 5.69 -21.81
C PRO A 39 6.64 7.08 -21.57
N GLY A 40 7.39 7.94 -20.91
CA GLY A 40 6.99 9.33 -20.75
C GLY A 40 6.92 10.01 -22.11
N GLU A 41 5.88 10.80 -22.32
CA GLU A 41 5.75 11.59 -23.53
C GLU A 41 6.52 12.91 -23.38
N PHE A 42 7.05 13.37 -24.52
CA PHE A 42 7.72 14.67 -24.61
C PHE A 42 6.87 15.54 -25.53
N GLU A 43 6.14 16.48 -24.94
CA GLU A 43 5.47 17.52 -25.70
C GLU A 43 6.39 18.74 -25.79
N VAL A 44 6.74 19.12 -27.01
CA VAL A 44 7.54 20.33 -27.27
C VAL A 44 6.58 21.42 -27.74
N GLU A 45 5.91 22.09 -26.81
CA GLU A 45 5.16 23.30 -27.13
C GLU A 45 6.10 24.52 -27.06
N PHE A 46 6.01 25.40 -28.05
CA PHE A 46 6.89 26.56 -28.32
C PHE A 46 7.38 27.36 -27.09
N GLY A 47 8.40 26.86 -26.39
CA GLY A 47 9.11 27.58 -25.33
C GLY A 47 9.20 26.86 -23.98
N ASP A 48 8.33 25.89 -23.71
CA ASP A 48 8.30 25.14 -22.46
C ASP A 48 8.51 23.65 -22.77
N ILE A 49 9.61 23.08 -22.27
CA ILE A 49 9.85 21.63 -22.32
C ILE A 49 9.06 21.04 -21.16
N ASP A 50 7.85 20.56 -21.40
CA ASP A 50 7.19 19.66 -20.46
C ASP A 50 7.69 18.24 -20.73
N ALA A 51 8.23 17.62 -19.68
CA ALA A 51 8.78 16.28 -19.75
C ALA A 51 8.03 15.44 -18.74
N GLU A 52 6.99 14.76 -19.21
CA GLU A 52 6.32 13.76 -18.40
C GLU A 52 7.24 12.55 -18.27
N GLY A 53 7.45 12.10 -17.03
CA GLY A 53 8.25 10.92 -16.77
C GLY A 53 7.40 9.68 -17.00
N GLY A 54 7.97 8.64 -17.63
CA GLY A 54 7.24 7.38 -17.83
C GLY A 54 6.72 6.76 -16.53
N GLU A 55 5.69 5.93 -16.67
CA GLU A 55 4.95 5.33 -15.57
C GLU A 55 4.86 3.81 -15.70
N VAL A 56 4.62 3.13 -14.59
CA VAL A 56 4.33 1.70 -14.57
C VAL A 56 2.88 1.55 -14.13
N GLU A 57 2.04 1.08 -15.04
CA GLU A 57 0.63 0.83 -14.80
C GLU A 57 0.44 -0.53 -14.09
N MET A 58 -0.41 -0.52 -13.06
CA MET A 58 -0.79 -1.71 -12.32
C MET A 58 -2.29 -1.78 -12.05
N VAL A 59 -2.85 -2.98 -12.12
CA VAL A 59 -4.17 -3.29 -11.57
C VAL A 59 -4.03 -3.78 -10.14
N CYS A 60 -4.58 -3.03 -9.19
CA CYS A 60 -4.59 -3.35 -7.76
C CYS A 60 -6.04 -3.46 -7.27
N GLY A 61 -6.59 -4.68 -7.27
CA GLY A 61 -8.01 -4.92 -7.02
C GLY A 61 -8.85 -4.50 -8.23
N ASP A 62 -9.75 -3.55 -8.05
CA ASP A 62 -10.61 -2.94 -9.08
C ASP A 62 -10.06 -1.59 -9.60
N LYS A 63 -8.85 -1.21 -9.21
CA LYS A 63 -8.24 0.09 -9.52
C LYS A 63 -7.05 -0.07 -10.46
N ILE A 64 -6.93 0.84 -11.41
CA ILE A 64 -5.72 1.06 -12.21
C ILE A 64 -4.93 2.17 -11.51
N VAL A 65 -3.62 1.94 -11.35
CA VAL A 65 -2.73 2.88 -10.67
C VAL A 65 -1.42 3.02 -11.41
N ASP A 66 -0.95 4.27 -11.51
CA ASP A 66 0.29 4.60 -12.20
C ASP A 66 1.35 5.05 -11.24
N VAL A 67 2.51 4.39 -11.32
CA VAL A 67 3.66 4.73 -10.50
C VAL A 67 4.78 5.29 -11.38
N PRO A 68 5.19 6.55 -11.16
CA PRO A 68 6.30 7.16 -11.89
C PRO A 68 7.60 6.35 -11.80
N TRP A 69 8.28 6.18 -12.95
CA TRP A 69 9.54 5.43 -13.06
C TRP A 69 10.62 5.92 -12.11
N ASN A 70 10.64 7.22 -11.81
CA ASN A 70 11.62 7.82 -10.91
C ASN A 70 11.58 7.22 -9.50
N GLN A 71 10.43 6.70 -9.05
CA GLN A 71 10.28 6.07 -7.75
C GLN A 71 10.90 4.67 -7.75
N PHE A 72 10.67 3.86 -8.79
CA PHE A 72 11.36 2.58 -8.98
C PHE A 72 12.89 2.77 -9.02
N LYS A 73 13.37 3.75 -9.80
CA LYS A 73 14.80 4.05 -9.92
C LYS A 73 15.43 4.43 -8.59
N ARG A 74 14.77 5.30 -7.82
CA ARG A 74 15.34 5.84 -6.58
C ARG A 74 15.17 4.92 -5.38
N ARG A 75 14.03 4.23 -5.27
CA ARG A 75 13.67 3.46 -4.07
C ARG A 75 14.03 1.99 -4.21
N LEU A 76 13.82 1.39 -5.38
CA LEU A 76 14.10 -0.01 -5.64
C LEU A 76 15.43 -0.22 -6.39
N ARG A 77 16.00 0.85 -6.98
CA ARG A 77 17.16 0.76 -7.89
C ARG A 77 16.85 -0.14 -9.10
N VAL A 78 15.62 -0.06 -9.59
CA VAL A 78 15.14 -0.73 -10.81
C VAL A 78 14.76 0.35 -11.81
N ASP A 79 15.20 0.18 -13.05
CA ASP A 79 14.89 1.10 -14.14
C ASP A 79 13.84 0.48 -15.07
N PRO A 80 12.56 0.90 -15.01
CA PRO A 80 11.51 0.35 -15.85
C PRO A 80 11.77 0.49 -17.34
N GLN A 81 12.52 1.53 -17.76
CA GLN A 81 12.86 1.76 -19.16
C GLN A 81 13.55 0.55 -19.81
N ARG A 82 14.30 -0.23 -19.03
CA ARG A 82 14.99 -1.45 -19.51
C ARG A 82 14.04 -2.60 -19.86
N TYR A 83 12.77 -2.48 -19.51
CA TYR A 83 11.75 -3.53 -19.60
C TYR A 83 10.54 -3.15 -20.45
N ILE A 84 10.52 -1.98 -21.13
CA ILE A 84 9.40 -1.52 -21.98
C ILE A 84 8.90 -2.63 -22.92
N ASN A 85 9.83 -3.37 -23.53
CA ASN A 85 9.49 -4.45 -24.47
C ASN A 85 9.46 -5.86 -23.83
N ASN A 86 9.52 -5.95 -22.49
CA ASN A 86 9.60 -7.21 -21.75
C ASN A 86 9.03 -7.09 -20.33
N LEU A 87 7.72 -6.84 -20.26
CA LEU A 87 6.97 -6.76 -19.00
C LEU A 87 7.14 -8.01 -18.12
N GLU A 88 7.20 -9.21 -18.72
CA GLU A 88 7.37 -10.45 -17.97
C GLU A 88 8.70 -10.51 -17.22
N ALA A 89 9.77 -9.92 -17.76
CA ALA A 89 11.02 -9.77 -17.03
C ALA A 89 10.90 -8.77 -15.87
N PHE A 90 10.11 -7.71 -16.02
CA PHE A 90 9.85 -6.76 -14.94
C PHE A 90 9.05 -7.39 -13.79
N LYS A 91 8.01 -8.17 -14.11
CA LYS A 91 7.20 -8.93 -13.14
C LYS A 91 8.01 -9.89 -12.27
N ARG A 92 9.16 -10.37 -12.77
CA ARG A 92 10.08 -11.21 -11.99
C ARG A 92 11.03 -10.40 -11.11
N GLU A 93 11.27 -9.14 -11.43
CA GLU A 93 12.20 -8.27 -10.70
C GLU A 93 11.51 -7.50 -9.57
N VAL A 94 10.21 -7.18 -9.73
CA VAL A 94 9.46 -6.34 -8.80
C VAL A 94 8.14 -7.00 -8.44
N THR A 95 7.77 -6.95 -7.17
CA THR A 95 6.42 -7.29 -6.68
C THR A 95 5.87 -6.09 -5.93
N CYS A 96 4.59 -5.76 -6.15
CA CYS A 96 3.91 -4.65 -5.48
C CYS A 96 2.62 -5.13 -4.83
N LEU A 97 2.32 -4.57 -3.65
CA LEU A 97 1.13 -4.82 -2.85
C LEU A 97 0.42 -3.51 -2.54
N ILE A 98 -0.91 -3.52 -2.42
CA ILE A 98 -1.69 -2.39 -1.93
C ILE A 98 -2.42 -2.79 -0.65
N ASN A 99 -2.60 -1.85 0.29
CA ASN A 99 -3.59 -2.02 1.35
C ASN A 99 -4.92 -1.45 0.87
N GLU A 100 -5.85 -2.29 0.45
CA GLU A 100 -7.12 -1.85 -0.16
C GLU A 100 -7.97 -0.97 0.75
N LYS A 101 -7.81 -1.11 2.06
CA LYS A 101 -8.56 -0.33 3.05
C LYS A 101 -7.92 1.02 3.33
N SER A 102 -6.68 1.24 2.87
CA SER A 102 -6.02 2.53 3.02
C SER A 102 -6.56 3.52 2.00
N GLN A 103 -6.69 4.77 2.42
CA GLN A 103 -6.94 5.89 1.53
C GLN A 103 -5.64 6.52 1.02
N ASP A 104 -4.49 6.04 1.51
CA ASP A 104 -3.19 6.49 1.04
C ASP A 104 -2.97 6.00 -0.39
N LYS A 105 -2.62 6.93 -1.30
CA LYS A 105 -2.21 6.60 -2.68
C LYS A 105 -0.80 6.01 -2.72
N VAL A 106 -0.63 4.83 -2.13
CA VAL A 106 0.66 4.15 -1.97
C VAL A 106 0.54 2.66 -2.27
N VAL A 107 1.49 2.15 -3.05
CA VAL A 107 1.80 0.72 -3.16
C VAL A 107 3.10 0.41 -2.45
N PHE A 108 3.19 -0.79 -1.90
CA PHE A 108 4.37 -1.34 -1.24
C PHE A 108 5.06 -2.29 -2.21
N CYS A 109 6.23 -1.92 -2.69
CA CYS A 109 6.96 -2.70 -3.67
C CYS A 109 8.27 -3.24 -3.10
N SER A 110 8.71 -4.40 -3.58
CA SER A 110 9.97 -5.02 -3.18
C SER A 110 10.63 -5.73 -4.35
N ARG A 111 11.90 -6.10 -4.16
CA ARG A 111 12.64 -6.97 -5.08
C ARG A 111 12.86 -8.33 -4.42
N PRO A 112 12.82 -9.44 -5.17
CA PRO A 112 13.01 -10.78 -4.61
C PRO A 112 14.30 -10.98 -3.79
N ASN A 113 15.37 -10.23 -4.11
CA ASN A 113 16.68 -10.34 -3.47
C ASN A 113 16.98 -9.22 -2.46
N SER A 114 16.02 -8.35 -2.12
CA SER A 114 16.23 -7.24 -1.19
C SER A 114 15.66 -7.54 0.21
N ASN A 115 16.28 -8.44 0.97
CA ASN A 115 16.08 -8.69 2.42
C ASN A 115 14.73 -8.23 3.02
N ASP A 116 13.61 -8.63 2.41
CA ASP A 116 12.22 -8.36 2.81
C ASP A 116 11.80 -6.89 3.03
N GLU A 117 12.56 -5.90 2.53
CA GLU A 117 12.19 -4.49 2.70
C GLU A 117 11.25 -4.03 1.58
N PHE A 118 9.95 -4.03 1.89
CA PHE A 118 8.97 -3.31 1.08
C PHE A 118 9.18 -1.80 1.23
N VAL A 119 9.25 -1.09 0.10
CA VAL A 119 9.30 0.37 0.05
C VAL A 119 7.98 0.91 -0.46
N SER A 120 7.57 2.06 0.07
CA SER A 120 6.37 2.76 -0.40
C SER A 120 6.66 3.58 -1.65
N LEU A 121 5.88 3.34 -2.70
CA LEU A 121 5.84 4.15 -3.91
C LEU A 121 4.46 4.81 -4.01
N LYS A 122 4.43 6.10 -4.30
CA LYS A 122 3.18 6.83 -4.51
C LYS A 122 2.64 6.56 -5.91
N PHE A 123 1.33 6.54 -6.05
CA PHE A 123 0.68 6.40 -7.35
C PHE A 123 -0.33 7.50 -7.63
N ASN A 124 -0.68 7.67 -8.90
CA ASN A 124 -1.89 8.34 -9.35
C ASN A 124 -2.92 7.28 -9.77
N TYR A 125 -4.19 7.66 -9.78
CA TYR A 125 -5.20 6.81 -10.41
C TYR A 125 -5.21 7.19 -11.87
N ASP A 126 -5.26 6.20 -12.75
CA ASP A 126 -5.60 6.43 -14.15
C ASP A 126 -7.11 6.71 -14.23
N ASP A 127 -7.50 7.76 -14.96
CA ASP A 127 -8.87 8.29 -15.03
C ASP A 127 -9.69 7.69 -16.18
#